data_AF-A0A535LS18-F1
#
_entry.id   AF-A0A535LS18-F1
#
_cell.length_a   1.000
_cell.length_b   1.000
_cell.length_c   1.000
_cell.angle_alpha   90.00
_cell.angle_beta   90.00
_cell.angle_gamma   90.00
#
_symmetry.space_group_name_H-M   'P 1'
#
loop_
_entity.id
_entity.type
_entity.pdbx_description
1 polymer ?
#
loop_
_entity_poly.entity_id
_entity_poly.type
_entity_poly.pdbx_seq_one_letter_code
_entity_poly.pdbx_strand_id
1 'polypeptide(L)'
;MSFFTVMLRRARNNCFSLTIIRVPMQLSLPIVSLLFVASLLITMSAAAWFTRRLEAVCDALNLSPSLLSLLGALGANIPNYVASIVAIAGGHLDVGLGIIIGSNIYNSAIILSLATFVTPRRHGIIFNFKEAQDVRVVGGYALAILLMTLLVIWVLPGTPLVGWLHAPPMALSLLFFVVLVTLGLFGGLALHALRRGHAEGDGTDEADAVYIDVTTKGHVTRWIGEGLLALVIALGGVVVMVQSGQALTADLHMPEVLAGLLVLAVATSLPNTVVAYGLARTDREVACVEEIFSSNSINAALGIALPLLFWRDVLHDRTLLLLDGPLMVALTLGALLCVLRRRVSRTTGVVLLLVYAAWVVVHVLV
;
A
#
# COMPACT_ATOMS: atom_id res chain seq x y z
N MET A 1 -1.59 -28.76 5.28
CA MET A 1 -0.66 -27.74 4.72
C MET A 1 0.24 -27.22 5.82
N SER A 2 1.38 -26.61 5.52
CA SER A 2 2.34 -26.20 6.54
C SER A 2 2.19 -24.73 6.95
N PHE A 3 1.95 -24.47 8.24
CA PHE A 3 2.15 -23.14 8.83
C PHE A 3 3.64 -22.81 8.84
N PHE A 4 3.99 -21.56 8.59
CA PHE A 4 5.39 -21.15 8.64
C PHE A 4 5.70 -20.56 10.01
N THR A 5 6.60 -21.20 10.74
CA THR A 5 7.24 -20.60 11.91
C THR A 5 8.62 -20.11 11.48
N VAL A 6 8.84 -18.80 11.58
CA VAL A 6 10.16 -18.18 11.36
C VAL A 6 10.96 -18.40 12.64
N MET A 7 11.95 -19.28 12.60
CA MET A 7 12.90 -19.45 13.70
C MET A 7 14.28 -18.94 13.27
N LEU A 8 14.83 -18.00 14.03
CA LEU A 8 16.22 -17.57 13.87
C LEU A 8 17.14 -18.66 14.41
N ARG A 9 17.81 -19.40 13.52
CA ARG A 9 18.81 -20.39 13.92
C ARG A 9 20.20 -19.82 13.65
N ARG A 10 21.01 -19.71 14.71
CA ARG A 10 22.43 -19.34 14.60
C ARG A 10 23.18 -20.46 13.89
N ALA A 11 23.69 -20.22 12.69
CA ALA A 11 24.50 -21.21 11.99
C ALA A 11 25.90 -21.31 12.66
N ARG A 12 26.53 -22.47 12.51
CA ARG A 12 27.84 -22.83 13.09
C ARG A 12 28.99 -21.88 12.68
N ASN A 13 28.78 -21.02 11.67
CA ASN A 13 29.75 -20.08 11.10
C ASN A 13 29.41 -18.58 11.36
N ASN A 14 28.69 -18.25 12.44
CA ASN A 14 28.28 -16.86 12.78
C ASN A 14 27.40 -16.13 11.74
N CYS A 15 26.84 -16.84 10.74
CA CYS A 15 25.81 -16.30 9.86
C CYS A 15 24.42 -16.66 10.40
N PHE A 16 23.50 -15.70 10.49
CA PHE A 16 22.10 -16.00 10.78
C PHE A 16 21.43 -16.54 9.51
N SER A 17 20.90 -17.76 9.56
CA SER A 17 20.09 -18.30 8.47
C SER A 17 18.62 -18.27 8.90
N LEU A 18 17.80 -17.57 8.14
CA LEU A 18 16.35 -17.55 8.35
C LEU A 18 15.80 -18.89 7.86
N THR A 19 15.55 -19.83 8.77
CA THR A 19 14.96 -21.12 8.40
C THR A 19 13.46 -21.03 8.60
N ILE A 20 12.72 -21.01 7.49
CA ILE A 20 11.26 -21.09 7.51
C ILE A 20 10.88 -22.55 7.77
N ILE A 21 10.48 -22.86 9.01
CA ILE A 21 10.06 -24.22 9.37
C ILE A 21 8.61 -24.41 8.90
N ARG A 22 8.41 -25.38 8.01
CA ARG A 22 7.10 -25.85 7.56
C ARG A 22 6.48 -26.75 8.64
N VAL A 23 5.47 -26.28 9.36
CA VAL A 23 4.71 -27.07 10.34
C VAL A 23 3.42 -27.58 9.68
N PRO A 24 3.37 -28.81 9.15
CA PRO A 24 2.18 -29.35 8.49
C PRO A 24 1.02 -29.52 9.49
N MET A 25 0.17 -28.50 9.64
CA MET A 25 -1.17 -28.67 10.20
C MET A 25 -2.16 -28.66 9.03
N GLN A 26 -2.72 -29.82 8.70
CA GLN A 26 -3.95 -29.87 7.90
C GLN A 26 -5.09 -29.34 8.79
N LEU A 27 -5.23 -28.02 8.85
CA LEU A 27 -6.40 -27.40 9.45
C LEU A 27 -7.58 -27.57 8.50
N SER A 28 -8.77 -27.73 9.07
CA SER A 28 -10.00 -27.77 8.28
C SER A 28 -10.33 -26.38 7.74
N LEU A 29 -11.01 -26.33 6.58
CA LEU A 29 -11.43 -25.10 5.92
C LEU A 29 -12.15 -24.10 6.86
N PRO A 30 -13.03 -24.51 7.80
CA PRO A 30 -13.64 -23.58 8.75
C PRO A 30 -12.62 -22.92 9.69
N ILE A 31 -11.62 -23.66 10.14
CA ILE A 31 -10.56 -23.13 11.02
C ILE A 31 -9.69 -22.15 10.24
N VAL A 32 -9.30 -22.48 9.01
CA VAL A 32 -8.52 -21.59 8.14
C VAL A 32 -9.29 -20.29 7.87
N SER A 33 -10.59 -20.40 7.56
CA SER A 33 -11.46 -19.24 7.33
C SER A 33 -11.57 -18.37 8.58
N LEU A 34 -11.72 -18.98 9.76
CA LEU A 34 -11.76 -18.27 11.04
C LEU A 34 -10.42 -17.56 11.32
N LEU A 35 -9.29 -18.22 11.08
CA LEU A 35 -7.96 -17.63 11.24
C LEU A 35 -7.77 -16.45 10.28
N PHE A 36 -8.23 -16.57 9.03
CA PHE A 36 -8.16 -15.49 8.05
C PHE A 36 -8.97 -14.27 8.51
N VAL A 37 -10.22 -14.45 8.91
CA VAL A 37 -11.08 -13.36 9.39
C VAL A 37 -10.53 -12.75 10.69
N ALA A 38 -10.11 -13.57 11.65
CA ALA A 38 -9.58 -13.09 12.91
C ALA A 38 -8.28 -12.30 12.73
N SER A 39 -7.35 -12.81 11.94
CA SER A 39 -6.08 -12.12 11.65
C SER A 39 -6.30 -10.84 10.85
N LEU A 40 -7.22 -10.84 9.86
CA LEU A 40 -7.64 -9.64 9.16
C LEU A 40 -8.15 -8.56 10.12
N LEU A 41 -9.08 -8.89 11.01
CA LEU A 41 -9.64 -7.94 11.98
C LEU A 41 -8.58 -7.41 12.96
N ILE A 42 -7.68 -8.28 13.43
CA ILE A 42 -6.55 -7.90 14.29
C ILE A 42 -5.63 -6.93 13.55
N THR A 43 -5.23 -7.27 12.32
CA THR A 43 -4.36 -6.46 11.48
C THR A 43 -4.98 -5.09 11.20
N MET A 44 -6.25 -5.04 10.81
CA MET A 44 -6.96 -3.78 10.57
C MET A 44 -7.00 -2.91 11.83
N SER A 45 -7.36 -3.51 12.97
CA SER A 45 -7.47 -2.80 14.24
C SER A 45 -6.11 -2.27 14.71
N ALA A 46 -5.05 -3.07 14.55
CA ALA A 46 -3.70 -2.72 14.92
C ALA A 46 -3.11 -1.64 14.00
N ALA A 47 -3.32 -1.71 12.68
CA ALA A 47 -2.91 -0.66 11.74
C ALA A 47 -3.63 0.67 12.01
N ALA A 48 -4.94 0.62 12.31
CA ALA A 48 -5.69 1.80 12.72
C ALA A 48 -5.21 2.38 14.06
N TRP A 49 -4.85 1.52 15.03
CA TRP A 49 -4.27 1.96 16.29
C TRP A 49 -2.90 2.61 16.11
N PHE A 50 -2.02 2.00 15.31
CA PHE A 50 -0.73 2.57 14.93
C PHE A 50 -0.89 3.95 14.31
N THR A 51 -1.79 4.07 13.33
CA THR A 51 -2.04 5.33 12.61
C THR A 51 -2.48 6.44 13.57
N ARG A 52 -3.45 6.17 14.46
CA ARG A 52 -3.90 7.15 15.46
C ARG A 52 -2.79 7.59 16.43
N ARG A 53 -1.86 6.70 16.77
CA ARG A 53 -0.71 7.03 17.63
C ARG A 53 0.34 7.83 16.89
N LEU A 54 0.57 7.50 15.62
CA LEU A 54 1.44 8.28 14.76
C LEU A 54 0.89 9.70 14.58
N GLU A 55 -0.42 9.84 14.35
CA GLU A 55 -1.08 11.15 14.25
C GLU A 55 -0.93 11.97 15.53
N ALA A 56 -1.22 11.39 16.70
CA ALA A 56 -1.06 12.09 17.98
C ALA A 56 0.37 12.56 18.25
N VAL A 57 1.38 11.77 17.84
CA VAL A 57 2.80 12.16 17.92
C VAL A 57 3.09 13.30 16.96
N CYS A 58 2.57 13.24 15.74
CA CYS A 58 2.75 14.30 14.73
C CYS A 58 2.12 15.62 15.16
N ASP A 59 0.91 15.56 15.71
CA ASP A 59 0.18 16.72 16.23
C ASP A 59 0.94 17.36 17.40
N ALA A 60 1.47 16.54 18.33
CA ALA A 60 2.28 17.04 19.44
C ALA A 60 3.64 17.63 18.99
N LEU A 61 4.10 17.29 17.79
CA LEU A 61 5.30 17.86 17.17
C LEU A 61 4.97 19.02 16.21
N ASN A 62 3.69 19.43 16.14
CA ASN A 62 3.19 20.48 15.25
C ASN A 62 3.56 20.25 13.76
N LEU A 63 3.47 19.00 13.31
CA LEU A 63 3.77 18.64 11.92
C LEU A 63 2.62 19.01 10.98
N SER A 64 2.93 19.10 9.68
CA SER A 64 2.00 19.60 8.68
C SER A 64 0.79 18.69 8.42
N PRO A 65 -0.38 19.24 8.02
CA PRO A 65 -1.53 18.43 7.60
C PRO A 65 -1.21 17.48 6.44
N SER A 66 -0.35 17.92 5.50
CA SER A 66 0.10 17.08 4.38
C SER A 66 0.98 15.92 4.83
N LEU A 67 1.87 16.15 5.80
CA LEU A 67 2.71 15.09 6.36
C LEU A 67 1.86 14.12 7.18
N LEU A 68 0.90 14.63 7.95
CA LEU A 68 -0.07 13.81 8.68
C LEU A 68 -0.85 12.89 7.72
N SER A 69 -1.29 13.41 6.57
CA SER A 69 -1.93 12.59 5.54
C SER A 69 -1.00 11.53 4.95
N LEU A 70 0.26 11.88 4.62
CA LEU A 70 1.21 10.91 4.08
C LEU A 70 1.58 9.81 5.11
N LEU A 71 1.74 10.19 6.38
CA LEU A 71 2.03 9.26 7.47
C LEU A 71 0.80 8.41 7.82
N GLY A 72 -0.40 8.98 7.71
CA GLY A 72 -1.67 8.28 7.74
C GLY A 72 -1.73 7.19 6.67
N ALA A 73 -1.44 7.55 5.42
CA ALA A 73 -1.33 6.62 4.31
C ALA A 73 -0.29 5.53 4.60
N LEU A 74 0.89 5.90 5.10
CA LEU A 74 1.95 4.93 5.42
C LEU A 74 1.46 3.89 6.43
N GLY A 75 0.80 4.33 7.51
CA GLY A 75 0.22 3.45 8.52
C GLY A 75 -0.90 2.56 7.98
N ALA A 76 -1.81 3.13 7.20
CA ALA A 76 -2.94 2.39 6.62
C ALA A 76 -2.48 1.31 5.63
N ASN A 77 -1.38 1.53 4.90
CA ASN A 77 -0.83 0.58 3.92
C ASN A 77 0.12 -0.48 4.54
N ILE A 78 0.37 -0.46 5.86
CA ILE A 78 1.17 -1.50 6.54
C ILE A 78 0.74 -2.90 6.09
N PRO A 79 -0.55 -3.26 6.10
CA PRO A 79 -0.97 -4.59 5.70
C PRO A 79 -0.60 -4.94 4.26
N ASN A 80 -0.65 -3.99 3.33
CA ASN A 80 -0.37 -4.22 1.91
C ASN A 80 1.11 -4.53 1.66
N TYR A 81 2.02 -3.63 2.02
CA TYR A 81 3.45 -3.84 1.73
C TYR A 81 4.06 -4.95 2.58
N VAL A 82 3.59 -5.14 3.82
CA VAL A 82 4.04 -6.27 4.65
C VAL A 82 3.50 -7.58 4.10
N ALA A 83 2.23 -7.65 3.67
CA ALA A 83 1.69 -8.88 3.11
C ALA A 83 2.40 -9.27 1.82
N SER A 84 2.71 -8.30 0.95
CA SER A 84 3.55 -8.51 -0.23
C SER A 84 4.91 -9.07 0.16
N ILE A 85 5.63 -8.42 1.08
CA ILE A 85 6.94 -8.87 1.55
C ILE A 85 6.87 -10.28 2.16
N VAL A 86 5.82 -10.61 2.92
CA VAL A 86 5.64 -11.94 3.52
C VAL A 86 5.38 -12.99 2.45
N ALA A 87 4.51 -12.73 1.49
CA ALA A 87 4.21 -13.64 0.39
C ALA A 87 5.45 -13.89 -0.48
N ILE A 88 6.14 -12.80 -0.84
CA ILE A 88 7.43 -12.82 -1.54
C ILE A 88 8.41 -13.65 -0.72
N ALA A 89 8.73 -13.30 0.53
CA ALA A 89 9.66 -14.07 1.37
C ALA A 89 9.30 -15.56 1.54
N GLY A 90 8.02 -15.94 1.38
CA GLY A 90 7.54 -17.32 1.36
C GLY A 90 7.78 -18.10 0.06
N GLY A 91 8.31 -17.48 -1.00
CA GLY A 91 8.49 -18.09 -2.33
C GLY A 91 7.38 -17.76 -3.33
N HIS A 92 6.42 -16.91 -2.97
CA HIS A 92 5.22 -16.64 -3.76
C HIS A 92 5.26 -15.22 -4.37
N LEU A 93 6.16 -15.00 -5.33
CA LEU A 93 6.33 -13.70 -5.98
C LEU A 93 5.03 -13.18 -6.59
N ASP A 94 4.35 -14.03 -7.36
CA ASP A 94 3.15 -13.63 -8.10
C ASP A 94 2.01 -13.25 -7.14
N VAL A 95 1.91 -13.93 -5.99
CA VAL A 95 0.97 -13.55 -4.91
C VAL A 95 1.32 -12.18 -4.37
N GLY A 96 2.59 -11.93 -4.04
CA GLY A 96 3.01 -10.66 -3.44
C GLY A 96 2.82 -9.47 -4.38
N LEU A 97 3.18 -9.61 -5.65
CA LEU A 97 2.92 -8.59 -6.65
C LEU A 97 1.42 -8.42 -6.91
N GLY A 98 0.66 -9.52 -6.92
CA GLY A 98 -0.79 -9.52 -7.00
C GLY A 98 -1.44 -8.72 -5.87
N ILE A 99 -0.96 -8.87 -4.63
CA ILE A 99 -1.44 -8.07 -3.49
C ILE A 99 -1.30 -6.58 -3.79
N ILE A 100 -0.13 -6.13 -4.26
CA ILE A 100 0.14 -4.70 -4.46
C ILE A 100 -0.60 -4.13 -5.67
N ILE A 101 -0.56 -4.82 -6.81
CA ILE A 101 -1.22 -4.38 -8.04
C ILE A 101 -2.73 -4.35 -7.83
N GLY A 102 -3.29 -5.42 -7.24
CA GLY A 102 -4.70 -5.49 -6.88
C GLY A 102 -5.09 -4.38 -5.91
N SER A 103 -4.23 -4.06 -4.94
CA SER A 103 -4.48 -2.97 -3.98
C SER A 103 -4.52 -1.61 -4.68
N ASN A 104 -3.63 -1.34 -5.64
CA ASN A 104 -3.63 -0.09 -6.39
C ASN A 104 -4.85 0.07 -7.30
N ILE A 105 -5.28 -1.03 -7.93
CA ILE A 105 -6.52 -1.08 -8.71
C ILE A 105 -7.71 -0.84 -7.78
N TYR A 106 -7.79 -1.53 -6.64
CA TYR A 106 -8.85 -1.38 -5.66
C TYR A 106 -8.94 0.04 -5.10
N ASN A 107 -7.81 0.65 -4.73
CA ASN A 107 -7.75 2.02 -4.24
C ASN A 107 -8.30 3.01 -5.28
N SER A 108 -7.88 2.86 -6.53
CA SER A 108 -8.26 3.78 -7.60
C SER A 108 -9.70 3.57 -8.07
N ALA A 109 -10.19 2.33 -8.06
CA ALA A 109 -11.49 2.00 -8.63
C ALA A 109 -12.60 1.92 -7.57
N ILE A 110 -12.36 1.22 -6.46
CA ILE A 110 -13.35 1.05 -5.38
C ILE A 110 -13.31 2.22 -4.41
N ILE A 111 -12.15 2.52 -3.82
CA ILE A 111 -12.07 3.52 -2.74
C ILE A 111 -12.41 4.92 -3.29
N LEU A 112 -11.82 5.31 -4.41
CA LEU A 112 -12.14 6.60 -5.04
C LEU A 112 -13.62 6.69 -5.41
N SER A 113 -14.20 5.62 -5.95
CA SER A 113 -15.62 5.60 -6.29
C SER A 113 -16.50 5.78 -5.05
N LEU A 114 -16.24 5.00 -4.00
CA LEU A 114 -16.93 5.11 -2.71
C LEU A 114 -16.86 6.54 -2.17
N ALA A 115 -15.68 7.17 -2.24
CA ALA A 115 -15.49 8.55 -1.81
C ALA A 115 -16.40 9.54 -2.55
N THR A 116 -16.64 9.35 -3.86
CA THR A 116 -17.57 10.20 -4.64
C THR A 116 -19.04 10.08 -4.21
N PHE A 117 -19.43 8.95 -3.63
CA PHE A 117 -20.80 8.72 -3.18
C PHE A 117 -21.03 9.16 -1.74
N VAL A 118 -20.00 8.99 -0.90
CA VAL A 118 -20.05 9.24 0.54
C VAL A 118 -19.87 10.71 0.90
N THR A 119 -19.21 11.49 0.03
CA THR A 119 -19.12 12.94 0.23
C THR A 119 -20.51 13.58 0.49
N PRO A 120 -20.61 14.53 1.43
CA PRO A 120 -21.81 15.33 1.64
C PRO A 120 -22.27 16.09 0.38
N ARG A 121 -21.36 16.32 -0.57
CA ARG A 121 -21.64 17.05 -1.81
C ARG A 121 -22.42 16.18 -2.79
N ARG A 122 -23.55 16.73 -3.28
CA ARG A 122 -24.47 16.03 -4.20
C ARG A 122 -23.84 15.57 -5.52
N HIS A 123 -22.81 16.26 -6.00
CA HIS A 123 -22.23 16.04 -7.33
C HIS A 123 -20.89 15.27 -7.31
N GLY A 124 -20.46 14.78 -6.15
CA GLY A 124 -19.13 14.18 -5.95
C GLY A 124 -18.11 15.21 -5.45
N ILE A 125 -16.83 14.89 -5.63
CA ILE A 125 -15.72 15.67 -5.09
C ILE A 125 -15.40 16.85 -6.01
N ILE A 126 -15.32 18.05 -5.46
CA ILE A 126 -15.05 19.28 -6.22
C ILE A 126 -13.87 20.00 -5.58
N PHE A 127 -12.93 20.43 -6.40
CA PHE A 127 -11.72 21.12 -5.96
C PHE A 127 -11.77 22.59 -6.35
N ASN A 128 -11.30 23.46 -5.45
CA ASN A 128 -10.89 24.80 -5.84
C ASN A 128 -9.55 24.76 -6.60
N PHE A 129 -9.07 25.91 -7.08
CA PHE A 129 -7.84 25.95 -7.88
C PHE A 129 -6.59 25.49 -7.10
N LYS A 130 -6.45 25.92 -5.84
CA LYS A 130 -5.31 25.58 -4.98
C LYS A 130 -5.33 24.10 -4.60
N GLU A 131 -6.49 23.60 -4.13
CA GLU A 131 -6.68 22.19 -3.80
C GLU A 131 -6.36 21.27 -4.99
N ALA A 132 -6.85 21.63 -6.19
CA ALA A 132 -6.57 20.85 -7.39
C ALA A 132 -5.08 20.89 -7.75
N GLN A 133 -4.39 22.00 -7.54
CA GLN A 133 -2.96 22.11 -7.77
C GLN A 133 -2.17 21.16 -6.85
N ASP A 134 -2.54 21.09 -5.58
CA ASP A 134 -1.87 20.24 -4.60
C ASP A 134 -2.07 18.75 -4.89
N VAL A 135 -3.34 18.35 -5.11
CA VAL A 135 -3.66 16.97 -5.48
C VAL A 135 -2.99 16.56 -6.80
N ARG A 136 -2.80 17.49 -7.75
CA ARG A 136 -2.07 17.20 -9.00
C ARG A 136 -0.60 16.89 -8.77
N VAL A 137 0.06 17.54 -7.81
CA VAL A 137 1.46 17.25 -7.50
C VAL A 137 1.57 15.86 -6.91
N VAL A 138 0.74 15.53 -5.92
CA VAL A 138 0.70 14.19 -5.29
C VAL A 138 0.35 13.11 -6.32
N GLY A 139 -0.69 13.34 -7.12
CA GLY A 139 -1.10 12.42 -8.19
C GLY A 139 -0.07 12.30 -9.32
N GLY A 140 0.69 13.36 -9.58
CA GLY A 140 1.82 13.34 -10.52
C GLY A 140 2.97 12.46 -10.03
N TYR A 141 3.34 12.56 -8.75
CA TYR A 141 4.28 11.63 -8.13
C TYR A 141 3.76 10.18 -8.19
N ALA A 142 2.49 9.96 -7.84
CA ALA A 142 1.88 8.63 -7.90
C ALA A 142 1.95 8.03 -9.31
N LEU A 143 1.59 8.82 -10.34
CA LEU A 143 1.67 8.39 -11.73
C LEU A 143 3.12 8.08 -12.15
N ALA A 144 4.08 8.93 -11.80
CA ALA A 144 5.49 8.72 -12.13
C ALA A 144 6.05 7.46 -11.46
N ILE A 145 5.76 7.24 -10.17
CA ILE A 145 6.14 6.05 -9.42
C ILE A 145 5.54 4.79 -10.05
N LEU A 146 4.25 4.82 -10.40
CA LEU A 146 3.58 3.68 -11.05
C LEU A 146 4.11 3.39 -12.45
N LEU A 147 4.44 4.42 -13.24
CA LEU A 147 5.06 4.25 -14.56
C LEU A 147 6.46 3.63 -14.44
N MET A 148 7.28 4.09 -13.48
CA MET A 148 8.58 3.49 -13.21
C MET A 148 8.42 2.04 -12.73
N THR A 149 7.47 1.77 -11.86
CA THR A 149 7.19 0.41 -11.38
C THR A 149 6.72 -0.52 -12.50
N LEU A 150 5.86 -0.03 -13.39
CA LEU A 150 5.43 -0.77 -14.59
C LEU A 150 6.61 -1.05 -15.53
N LEU A 151 7.51 -0.09 -15.70
CA LEU A 151 8.73 -0.28 -16.47
C LEU A 151 9.62 -1.38 -15.86
N VAL A 152 9.76 -1.43 -14.53
CA VAL A 152 10.47 -2.53 -13.86
C VAL A 152 9.83 -3.86 -14.23
N ILE A 153 8.51 -3.96 -14.04
CA ILE A 153 7.72 -5.17 -14.29
C ILE A 153 7.88 -5.64 -15.75
N TRP A 154 7.90 -4.71 -16.71
CA TRP A 154 8.07 -5.00 -18.14
C TRP A 154 9.52 -5.30 -18.56
N VAL A 155 10.51 -4.85 -17.80
CA VAL A 155 11.93 -5.17 -18.02
C VAL A 155 12.31 -6.52 -17.40
N LEU A 156 11.51 -7.02 -16.43
CA LEU A 156 11.73 -8.28 -15.74
C LEU A 156 11.27 -9.60 -16.43
N PRO A 157 10.69 -9.68 -17.64
CA PRO A 157 10.06 -10.93 -18.06
C PRO A 157 11.07 -12.04 -18.38
N GLY A 158 10.91 -13.17 -17.68
CA GLY A 158 11.42 -14.48 -18.10
C GLY A 158 12.78 -14.92 -17.56
N THR A 159 13.43 -14.16 -16.67
CA THR A 159 14.73 -14.53 -16.09
C THR A 159 14.72 -14.44 -14.55
N PRO A 160 15.08 -15.51 -13.80
CA PRO A 160 15.20 -15.46 -12.33
C PRO A 160 16.41 -14.64 -11.95
N LEU A 161 16.44 -13.90 -10.83
CA LEU A 161 17.58 -13.04 -10.41
C LEU A 161 18.93 -13.79 -10.38
N VAL A 162 18.93 -15.11 -10.16
CA VAL A 162 20.15 -15.95 -10.30
C VAL A 162 20.66 -15.99 -11.74
N GLY A 163 19.75 -15.99 -12.72
CA GLY A 163 20.04 -15.70 -14.12
C GLY A 163 20.46 -14.25 -14.38
N TRP A 164 20.23 -13.29 -13.45
CA TRP A 164 20.67 -11.89 -13.58
C TRP A 164 22.09 -11.62 -13.10
N LEU A 165 22.67 -12.50 -12.28
CA LEU A 165 24.14 -12.57 -12.13
C LEU A 165 24.83 -12.88 -13.48
N HIS A 166 24.08 -13.48 -14.42
CA HIS A 166 24.48 -13.74 -15.80
C HIS A 166 23.70 -12.89 -16.83
N ALA A 167 22.81 -12.00 -16.41
CA ALA A 167 22.13 -11.09 -17.33
C ALA A 167 23.15 -10.08 -17.86
N PRO A 168 22.93 -9.52 -19.06
CA PRO A 168 23.76 -8.41 -19.52
C PRO A 168 23.78 -7.33 -18.43
N PRO A 169 24.96 -6.81 -18.03
CA PRO A 169 25.11 -5.81 -16.96
C PRO A 169 24.14 -4.63 -17.08
N MET A 170 23.78 -4.30 -18.32
CA MET A 170 22.78 -3.30 -18.67
C MET A 170 21.41 -3.54 -18.00
N ALA A 171 20.93 -4.78 -17.96
CA ALA A 171 19.61 -5.10 -17.46
C ALA A 171 19.56 -4.98 -15.91
N LEU A 172 20.61 -5.44 -15.21
CA LEU A 172 20.73 -5.25 -13.76
C LEU A 172 20.89 -3.77 -13.39
N SER A 173 21.67 -3.02 -14.19
CA SER A 173 21.83 -1.57 -14.01
C SER A 173 20.51 -0.81 -14.24
N LEU A 174 19.69 -1.25 -15.20
CA LEU A 174 18.37 -0.69 -15.46
C LEU A 174 17.40 -0.99 -14.32
N LEU A 175 17.37 -2.22 -13.81
CA LEU A 175 16.56 -2.57 -12.63
C LEU A 175 16.92 -1.68 -11.44
N PHE A 176 18.22 -1.60 -11.11
CA PHE A 176 18.69 -0.77 -10.00
C PHE A 176 18.39 0.71 -10.22
N PHE A 177 18.59 1.22 -11.43
CA PHE A 177 18.25 2.59 -11.80
C PHE A 177 16.76 2.88 -11.61
N VAL A 178 15.87 2.02 -12.11
CA VAL A 178 14.43 2.24 -12.00
C VAL A 178 13.97 2.15 -10.54
N VAL A 179 14.50 1.21 -9.76
CA VAL A 179 14.20 1.14 -8.32
C VAL A 179 14.69 2.40 -7.60
N LEU A 180 15.92 2.84 -7.83
CA LEU A 180 16.45 4.07 -7.23
C LEU A 180 15.63 5.29 -7.59
N VAL A 181 15.22 5.44 -8.85
CA VAL A 181 14.36 6.55 -9.28
C VAL A 181 12.99 6.43 -8.62
N THR A 182 12.42 5.24 -8.52
CA THR A 182 11.11 5.02 -7.86
C THR A 182 11.17 5.43 -6.38
N LEU A 183 12.20 4.99 -5.65
CA LEU A 183 12.42 5.37 -4.25
C LEU A 183 12.78 6.86 -4.11
N GLY A 184 13.52 7.43 -5.06
CA GLY A 184 13.83 8.86 -5.11
C GLY A 184 12.60 9.73 -5.33
N LEU A 185 11.69 9.32 -6.23
CA LEU A 185 10.39 9.98 -6.43
C LEU A 185 9.52 9.89 -5.18
N PHE A 186 9.50 8.73 -4.51
CA PHE A 186 8.78 8.57 -3.24
C PHE A 186 9.38 9.46 -2.14
N GLY A 187 10.71 9.55 -2.05
CA GLY A 187 11.40 10.51 -1.18
C GLY A 187 11.07 11.96 -1.53
N GLY A 188 10.96 12.29 -2.82
CA GLY A 188 10.51 13.59 -3.31
C GLY A 188 9.08 13.94 -2.89
N LEU A 189 8.17 12.97 -2.95
CA LEU A 189 6.80 13.10 -2.43
C LEU A 189 6.81 13.36 -0.92
N ALA A 190 7.63 12.64 -0.15
CA ALA A 190 7.77 12.85 1.28
C ALA A 190 8.34 14.24 1.60
N LEU A 191 9.37 14.68 0.88
CA LEU A 191 9.94 16.02 1.00
C LEU A 191 8.94 17.12 0.63
N HIS A 192 8.11 16.89 -0.39
CA HIS A 192 7.05 17.81 -0.77
C HIS A 192 6.01 17.95 0.35
N ALA A 193 5.57 16.83 0.95
CA ALA A 193 4.64 16.83 2.08
C ALA A 193 5.22 17.56 3.32
N LEU A 194 6.53 17.41 3.57
CA LEU A 194 7.24 18.14 4.63
C LEU A 194 7.29 19.65 4.38
N ARG A 195 7.62 20.08 3.14
CA ARG A 195 7.77 21.50 2.79
C ARG A 195 6.44 22.26 2.76
N ARG A 196 5.33 21.59 2.39
CA ARG A 196 3.99 22.20 2.37
C ARG A 196 3.55 22.70 3.75
N GLY A 197 4.04 22.07 4.82
CA GLY A 197 3.74 22.48 6.20
C GLY A 197 4.21 23.84 6.64
N HIS A 198 5.35 24.28 6.13
CA HIS A 198 5.92 25.56 6.55
C HIS A 198 5.26 26.75 5.83
N ALA A 199 4.57 26.52 4.70
CA ALA A 199 3.97 27.57 3.90
C ALA A 199 2.55 27.99 4.35
N GLU A 200 1.82 27.12 5.04
CA GLU A 200 0.50 27.44 5.63
C GLU A 200 0.61 28.06 7.04
N GLY A 201 1.77 27.92 7.70
CA GLY A 201 2.07 28.51 9.00
C GLY A 201 2.60 29.94 8.95
N ASP A 202 2.84 30.52 7.78
CA ASP A 202 3.47 31.85 7.62
C ASP A 202 2.43 33.00 7.62
N GLY A 203 1.30 32.77 8.27
CA GLY A 203 0.13 33.65 8.28
C GLY A 203 -0.45 33.88 9.68
N THR A 204 0.41 34.02 10.70
CA THR A 204 0.27 34.87 11.90
C THR A 204 1.38 34.51 12.90
N ASP A 205 2.27 35.47 13.12
CA ASP A 205 3.05 35.79 14.33
C ASP A 205 3.80 34.71 15.13
N GLU A 206 5.08 35.05 15.33
CA GLU A 206 6.05 34.64 16.35
C GLU A 206 6.58 33.20 16.36
N ALA A 207 7.91 33.14 16.22
CA ALA A 207 8.75 31.99 16.51
C ALA A 207 8.69 31.64 18.01
N ASP A 208 7.60 31.04 18.45
CA ASP A 208 7.58 30.27 19.68
C ASP A 208 8.35 28.98 19.44
N ALA A 209 9.60 28.95 19.91
CA ALA A 209 10.29 27.71 20.14
C ALA A 209 9.43 26.87 21.09
N VAL A 210 8.71 25.88 20.54
CA VAL A 210 7.82 24.99 21.29
C VAL A 210 8.64 24.27 22.37
N TYR A 211 8.52 24.75 23.60
CA TYR A 211 8.96 24.02 24.78
C TYR A 211 8.00 22.84 24.98
N ILE A 212 8.41 21.64 24.57
CA ILE A 212 7.67 20.41 24.90
C ILE A 212 7.75 20.22 26.42
N ASP A 213 6.67 20.54 27.12
CA ASP A 213 6.51 20.33 28.56
C ASP A 213 6.74 18.85 28.94
N VAL A 214 7.24 18.61 30.16
CA VAL A 214 7.53 17.28 30.70
C VAL A 214 6.28 16.39 30.73
N THR A 215 5.09 16.99 30.92
CA THR A 215 3.80 16.29 30.84
C THR A 215 3.53 15.78 29.41
N THR A 216 3.72 16.63 28.41
CA THR A 216 3.63 16.29 26.97
C THR A 216 4.67 15.24 26.57
N LYS A 217 5.89 15.28 27.11
CA LYS A 217 6.91 14.23 26.88
C LYS A 217 6.47 12.85 27.37
N GLY A 218 5.82 12.78 28.55
CA GLY A 218 5.28 11.52 29.08
C GLY A 218 4.21 10.92 28.15
N HIS A 219 3.34 11.76 27.59
CA HIS A 219 2.32 11.34 26.62
C HIS A 219 2.91 10.89 25.28
N VAL A 220 3.88 11.63 24.73
CA VAL A 220 4.56 11.26 23.47
C VAL A 220 5.30 9.94 23.60
N THR A 221 6.03 9.73 24.69
CA THR A 221 6.77 8.46 24.92
C THR A 221 5.81 7.27 24.99
N ARG A 222 4.66 7.46 25.66
CA ARG A 222 3.60 6.45 25.73
C ARG A 222 2.99 6.18 24.35
N TRP A 223 2.69 7.21 23.56
CA TRP A 223 2.13 7.02 22.21
C TRP A 223 3.12 6.31 21.28
N ILE A 224 4.41 6.61 21.38
CA ILE A 224 5.45 5.88 20.65
C ILE A 224 5.46 4.41 21.08
N GLY A 225 5.43 4.11 22.37
CA GLY A 225 5.37 2.74 22.88
C GLY A 225 4.13 1.97 22.42
N GLU A 226 2.96 2.61 22.49
CA GLU A 226 1.69 2.05 21.99
C GLU A 226 1.71 1.86 20.46
N GLY A 227 2.28 2.81 19.72
CA GLY A 227 2.47 2.71 18.28
C GLY A 227 3.37 1.52 17.90
N LEU A 228 4.51 1.36 18.57
CA LEU A 228 5.40 0.21 18.34
C LEU A 228 4.72 -1.13 18.64
N LEU A 229 3.95 -1.20 19.72
CA LEU A 229 3.17 -2.40 20.05
C LEU A 229 2.10 -2.68 18.97
N ALA A 230 1.38 -1.65 18.54
CA ALA A 230 0.40 -1.76 17.45
C ALA A 230 1.05 -2.26 16.15
N LEU A 231 2.23 -1.73 15.81
CA LEU A 231 3.00 -2.18 14.65
C LEU A 231 3.37 -3.66 14.78
N VAL A 232 3.90 -4.11 15.92
CA VAL A 232 4.25 -5.53 16.12
C VAL A 232 3.03 -6.44 15.97
N ILE A 233 1.88 -6.05 16.52
CA ILE A 233 0.62 -6.80 16.38
C ILE A 233 0.18 -6.83 14.91
N ALA A 234 0.24 -5.70 14.20
CA ALA A 234 -0.11 -5.63 12.79
C ALA A 234 0.79 -6.54 11.95
N LEU A 235 2.11 -6.50 12.17
CA LEU A 235 3.07 -7.36 11.47
C LEU A 235 2.80 -8.85 11.72
N GLY A 236 2.58 -9.25 12.97
CA GLY A 236 2.24 -10.64 13.31
C GLY A 236 0.90 -11.09 12.71
N GLY A 237 -0.11 -10.23 12.75
CA GLY A 237 -1.42 -10.48 12.17
C GLY A 237 -1.36 -10.66 10.65
N VAL A 238 -0.59 -9.82 9.96
CA VAL A 238 -0.41 -9.91 8.49
C VAL A 238 0.18 -11.26 8.09
N VAL A 239 1.17 -11.77 8.84
CA VAL A 239 1.77 -13.08 8.57
C VAL A 239 0.71 -14.19 8.60
N VAL A 240 -0.12 -14.21 9.64
CA VAL A 240 -1.21 -15.19 9.78
C VAL A 240 -2.27 -14.99 8.68
N MET A 241 -2.60 -13.74 8.36
CA MET A 241 -3.58 -13.39 7.33
C MET A 241 -3.16 -13.86 5.94
N VAL A 242 -1.90 -13.64 5.54
CA VAL A 242 -1.38 -14.10 4.25
C VAL A 242 -1.39 -15.63 4.18
N GLN A 243 -0.89 -16.30 5.21
CA GLN A 243 -0.82 -17.76 5.25
C GLN A 243 -2.21 -18.42 5.20
N SER A 244 -3.15 -17.91 5.99
CA SER A 244 -4.52 -18.42 6.01
C SER A 244 -5.28 -18.08 4.74
N GLY A 245 -5.07 -16.89 4.14
CA GLY A 245 -5.66 -16.53 2.86
C GLY A 245 -5.14 -17.36 1.69
N GLN A 246 -3.84 -17.66 1.65
CA GLN A 246 -3.25 -18.59 0.68
C GLN A 246 -3.79 -20.01 0.86
N ALA A 247 -3.93 -20.49 2.10
CA ALA A 247 -4.52 -21.80 2.36
C ALA A 247 -6.00 -21.87 1.95
N LEU A 248 -6.78 -20.83 2.26
CA LEU A 248 -8.19 -20.73 1.89
C LEU A 248 -8.38 -20.78 0.37
N THR A 249 -7.58 -20.03 -0.36
CA THR A 249 -7.66 -19.93 -1.82
C THR A 249 -7.13 -21.17 -2.53
N ALA A 250 -6.10 -21.83 -1.97
CA ALA A 250 -5.60 -23.11 -2.45
C ALA A 250 -6.65 -24.22 -2.34
N ASP A 251 -7.39 -24.31 -1.23
CA ASP A 251 -8.48 -25.29 -1.06
C ASP A 251 -9.64 -25.02 -2.05
N LEU A 252 -9.83 -23.76 -2.45
CA LEU A 252 -10.78 -23.36 -3.49
C LEU A 252 -10.24 -23.55 -4.92
N HIS A 253 -9.04 -24.12 -5.09
CA HIS A 253 -8.37 -24.32 -6.39
C HIS A 253 -8.18 -23.00 -7.17
N MET A 254 -8.09 -21.87 -6.46
CA MET A 254 -7.87 -20.57 -7.06
C MET A 254 -6.38 -20.41 -7.43
N PRO A 255 -6.05 -19.93 -8.65
CA PRO A 255 -4.68 -19.58 -9.02
C PRO A 255 -4.04 -18.61 -8.02
N GLU A 256 -2.76 -18.82 -7.70
CA GLU A 256 -2.01 -18.00 -6.73
C GLU A 256 -2.08 -16.51 -7.03
N VAL A 257 -1.99 -16.14 -8.31
CA VAL A 257 -2.08 -14.75 -8.78
C VAL A 257 -3.44 -14.13 -8.44
N LEU A 258 -4.54 -14.87 -8.65
CA LEU A 258 -5.88 -14.39 -8.33
C LEU A 258 -6.10 -14.29 -6.82
N ALA A 259 -5.54 -15.22 -6.04
CA ALA A 259 -5.55 -15.14 -4.58
C ALA A 259 -4.91 -13.84 -4.08
N GLY A 260 -3.78 -13.45 -4.66
CA GLY A 260 -3.13 -12.17 -4.42
C GLY A 260 -3.99 -10.98 -4.86
N LEU A 261 -4.39 -10.95 -6.13
CA LEU A 261 -5.09 -9.82 -6.78
C LEU A 261 -6.48 -9.52 -6.24
N LEU A 262 -7.27 -10.55 -5.87
CA LEU A 262 -8.70 -10.40 -5.59
C LEU A 262 -9.05 -10.62 -4.12
N VAL A 263 -8.35 -11.53 -3.43
CA VAL A 263 -8.69 -11.87 -2.04
C VAL A 263 -7.80 -11.09 -1.09
N LEU A 264 -6.48 -11.29 -1.19
CA LEU A 264 -5.53 -10.68 -0.28
C LEU A 264 -5.43 -9.17 -0.49
N ALA A 265 -5.40 -8.69 -1.74
CA ALA A 265 -5.41 -7.25 -2.04
C ALA A 265 -6.61 -6.52 -1.42
N VAL A 266 -7.82 -7.07 -1.57
CA VAL A 266 -9.04 -6.48 -0.99
C VAL A 266 -8.94 -6.48 0.53
N ALA A 267 -8.55 -7.60 1.13
CA ALA A 267 -8.40 -7.72 2.57
C ALA A 267 -7.38 -6.72 3.14
N THR A 268 -6.21 -6.59 2.50
CA THR A 268 -5.16 -5.65 2.92
C THR A 268 -5.55 -4.19 2.71
N SER A 269 -6.43 -3.87 1.74
CA SER A 269 -6.90 -2.50 1.46
C SER A 269 -8.13 -2.07 2.26
N LEU A 270 -8.69 -2.92 3.13
CA LEU A 270 -9.80 -2.52 4.01
C LEU A 270 -9.44 -1.38 4.98
N PRO A 271 -8.25 -1.33 5.63
CA PRO A 271 -7.82 -0.18 6.43
C PRO A 271 -7.84 1.13 5.63
N ASN A 272 -7.30 1.13 4.40
CA ASN A 272 -7.34 2.28 3.50
C ASN A 272 -8.77 2.69 3.18
N THR A 273 -9.67 1.71 2.98
CA THR A 273 -11.09 1.98 2.75
C THR A 273 -11.69 2.73 3.93
N VAL A 274 -11.38 2.32 5.17
CA VAL A 274 -11.88 2.97 6.40
C VAL A 274 -11.35 4.40 6.52
N VAL A 275 -10.05 4.62 6.29
CA VAL A 275 -9.43 5.96 6.34
C VAL A 275 -10.02 6.88 5.28
N ALA A 276 -10.03 6.45 4.02
CA ALA A 276 -10.56 7.24 2.91
C ALA A 276 -12.06 7.53 3.08
N TYR A 277 -12.84 6.55 3.54
CA TYR A 277 -14.24 6.74 3.89
C TYR A 277 -14.42 7.80 4.98
N GLY A 278 -13.59 7.78 6.03
CA GLY A 278 -13.53 8.77 7.10
C GLY A 278 -13.22 10.19 6.60
N LEU A 279 -12.28 10.33 5.67
CA LEU A 279 -11.92 11.61 5.07
C LEU A 279 -13.02 12.15 4.14
N ALA A 280 -13.59 11.27 3.30
CA ALA A 280 -14.64 11.65 2.34
C ALA A 280 -15.91 12.18 3.03
N ARG A 281 -16.26 11.64 4.20
CA ARG A 281 -17.46 12.03 4.96
C ARG A 281 -17.28 13.25 5.89
N THR A 282 -16.06 13.78 6.04
CA THR A 282 -15.74 14.85 7.02
C THR A 282 -15.29 16.17 6.36
N ASP A 283 -15.83 16.52 5.20
CA ASP A 283 -15.41 17.69 4.38
C ASP A 283 -13.91 17.71 4.02
N ARG A 284 -13.19 16.61 4.26
CA ARG A 284 -11.77 16.42 3.94
C ARG A 284 -11.59 15.64 2.63
N GLU A 285 -12.39 15.97 1.62
CA GLU A 285 -12.39 15.30 0.31
C GLU A 285 -11.04 15.39 -0.40
N VAL A 286 -10.34 16.52 -0.22
CA VAL A 286 -8.99 16.74 -0.78
C VAL A 286 -8.01 15.73 -0.21
N ALA A 287 -7.96 15.63 1.12
CA ALA A 287 -7.13 14.65 1.82
C ALA A 287 -7.51 13.21 1.45
N CYS A 288 -8.80 12.92 1.22
CA CYS A 288 -9.23 11.61 0.76
C CYS A 288 -8.60 11.22 -0.59
N VAL A 289 -8.55 12.14 -1.55
CA VAL A 289 -7.95 11.87 -2.87
C VAL A 289 -6.41 11.83 -2.79
N GLU A 290 -5.80 12.70 -1.97
CA GLU A 290 -4.35 12.64 -1.69
C GLU A 290 -3.95 11.33 -1.01
N GLU A 291 -4.77 10.82 -0.09
CA GLU A 291 -4.59 9.53 0.60
C GLU A 291 -4.58 8.36 -0.39
N ILE A 292 -5.48 8.37 -1.38
CA ILE A 292 -5.55 7.32 -2.42
C ILE A 292 -4.30 7.35 -3.30
N PHE A 293 -3.86 8.53 -3.78
CA PHE A 293 -2.64 8.65 -4.58
C PHE A 293 -1.38 8.29 -3.77
N SER A 294 -1.31 8.72 -2.51
CA SER A 294 -0.20 8.39 -1.60
C SER A 294 -0.15 6.90 -1.32
N SER A 295 -1.31 6.26 -1.08
CA SER A 295 -1.41 4.81 -0.90
C SER A 295 -0.87 4.04 -2.09
N ASN A 296 -1.25 4.43 -3.32
CA ASN A 296 -0.73 3.80 -4.53
C ASN A 296 0.78 4.00 -4.70
N SER A 297 1.29 5.18 -4.30
CA SER A 297 2.72 5.49 -4.32
C SER A 297 3.50 4.61 -3.34
N ILE A 298 3.00 4.48 -2.10
CA ILE A 298 3.58 3.64 -1.05
C ILE A 298 3.59 2.18 -1.47
N ASN A 299 2.47 1.69 -1.98
CA ASN A 299 2.31 0.33 -2.48
C ASN A 299 3.34 0.03 -3.58
N ALA A 300 3.47 0.90 -4.58
CA ALA A 300 4.42 0.73 -5.66
C ALA A 300 5.89 0.82 -5.19
N ALA A 301 6.22 1.82 -4.37
CA ALA A 301 7.58 2.04 -3.89
C ALA A 301 8.04 0.98 -2.87
N LEU A 302 7.25 0.71 -1.84
CA LEU A 302 7.61 -0.17 -0.73
C LEU A 302 7.14 -1.61 -0.93
N GLY A 303 6.04 -1.83 -1.67
CA GLY A 303 5.48 -3.15 -1.90
C GLY A 303 5.99 -3.85 -3.17
N ILE A 304 6.53 -3.10 -4.15
CA ILE A 304 7.13 -3.65 -5.37
C ILE A 304 8.61 -3.28 -5.48
N ALA A 305 8.93 -1.98 -5.62
CA ALA A 305 10.29 -1.57 -5.97
C ALA A 305 11.33 -1.97 -4.90
N LEU A 306 11.00 -1.82 -3.61
CA LEU A 306 11.88 -2.20 -2.52
C LEU A 306 12.10 -3.75 -2.44
N PRO A 307 11.07 -4.61 -2.45
CA PRO A 307 11.26 -6.07 -2.49
C PRO A 307 12.07 -6.56 -3.68
N LEU A 308 11.93 -5.93 -4.84
CA LEU A 308 12.66 -6.31 -6.05
C LEU A 308 14.19 -6.14 -5.94
N LEU A 309 14.70 -5.35 -4.98
CA LEU A 309 16.15 -5.29 -4.71
C LEU A 309 16.72 -6.58 -4.14
N PHE A 310 15.88 -7.36 -3.45
CA PHE A 310 16.31 -8.53 -2.69
C PHE A 310 15.77 -9.84 -3.29
N TRP A 311 14.82 -9.74 -4.21
CA TRP A 311 14.06 -10.88 -4.69
C TRP A 311 14.76 -11.69 -5.78
N ARG A 312 14.59 -13.02 -5.75
CA ARG A 312 15.36 -13.94 -6.62
C ARG A 312 14.58 -14.74 -7.67
N ASP A 313 13.26 -14.86 -7.54
CA ASP A 313 12.46 -15.73 -8.43
C ASP A 313 11.95 -15.00 -9.68
N VAL A 314 11.48 -15.79 -10.65
CA VAL A 314 10.91 -15.32 -11.93
C VAL A 314 9.47 -14.87 -11.73
N LEU A 315 9.10 -13.82 -12.45
CA LEU A 315 7.71 -13.48 -12.75
C LEU A 315 7.13 -14.47 -13.75
N HIS A 316 6.14 -15.27 -13.35
CA HIS A 316 5.57 -16.30 -14.23
C HIS A 316 4.31 -15.82 -14.97
N ASP A 317 3.48 -15.01 -14.32
CA ASP A 317 2.19 -14.60 -14.89
C ASP A 317 2.31 -13.39 -15.82
N ARG A 318 2.00 -13.60 -17.11
CA ARG A 318 2.02 -12.53 -18.14
C ARG A 318 0.81 -11.61 -18.07
N THR A 319 -0.33 -12.07 -17.55
CA THR A 319 -1.55 -11.27 -17.41
C THR A 319 -1.32 -10.14 -16.41
N LEU A 320 -0.62 -10.44 -15.31
CA LEU A 320 -0.20 -9.46 -14.31
C LEU A 320 0.66 -8.34 -14.92
N LEU A 321 1.51 -8.67 -15.91
CA LEU A 321 2.36 -7.70 -16.61
C LEU A 321 1.60 -6.90 -17.68
N LEU A 322 0.75 -7.56 -18.47
CA LEU A 322 0.17 -7.00 -19.69
C LEU A 322 -1.21 -6.38 -19.52
N LEU A 323 -1.95 -6.79 -18.49
CA LEU A 323 -3.30 -6.29 -18.19
C LEU A 323 -3.31 -5.46 -16.90
N ASP A 324 -2.86 -6.04 -15.79
CA ASP A 324 -3.09 -5.45 -14.45
C ASP A 324 -2.18 -4.26 -14.17
N GLY A 325 -0.89 -4.40 -14.50
CA GLY A 325 0.08 -3.31 -14.40
C GLY A 325 -0.33 -2.05 -15.20
N PRO A 326 -0.69 -2.18 -16.50
CA PRO A 326 -1.20 -1.06 -17.28
C PRO A 326 -2.52 -0.50 -16.73
N LEU A 327 -3.42 -1.36 -16.21
CA LEU A 327 -4.69 -0.90 -15.65
C LEU A 327 -4.50 -0.02 -14.41
N MET A 328 -3.61 -0.36 -13.47
CA MET A 328 -3.35 0.50 -12.30
C MET A 328 -2.82 1.90 -12.70
N VAL A 329 -2.01 1.97 -13.76
CA VAL A 329 -1.53 3.24 -14.33
C VAL A 329 -2.68 3.99 -14.98
N ALA A 330 -3.50 3.32 -15.79
CA ALA A 330 -4.64 3.92 -16.48
C ALA A 330 -5.68 4.48 -15.51
N LEU A 331 -5.98 3.76 -14.42
CA LEU A 331 -6.90 4.23 -13.37
C LEU A 331 -6.34 5.45 -12.64
N THR A 332 -5.05 5.45 -12.30
CA THR A 332 -4.38 6.59 -11.65
C THR A 332 -4.36 7.81 -12.58
N LEU A 333 -4.05 7.62 -13.86
CA LEU A 333 -4.11 8.67 -14.87
C LEU A 333 -5.55 9.20 -15.01
N GLY A 334 -6.54 8.32 -15.09
CA GLY A 334 -7.96 8.70 -15.17
C GLY A 334 -8.42 9.54 -13.98
N ALA A 335 -8.02 9.15 -12.76
CA ALA A 335 -8.26 9.94 -11.56
C ALA A 335 -7.58 11.31 -11.63
N LEU A 336 -6.30 11.37 -12.06
CA LEU A 336 -5.55 12.62 -12.21
C LEU A 336 -6.18 13.55 -13.26
N LEU A 337 -6.66 13.01 -14.39
CA LEU A 337 -7.40 13.77 -15.41
C LEU A 337 -8.70 14.38 -14.86
N CYS A 338 -9.37 13.70 -13.93
CA CYS A 338 -10.55 14.25 -13.24
C CYS A 338 -10.16 15.42 -12.31
N VAL A 339 -9.03 15.30 -11.61
CA VAL A 339 -8.47 16.39 -10.79
C VAL A 339 -8.03 17.58 -11.66
N LEU A 340 -7.51 17.35 -12.87
CA LEU A 340 -7.24 18.44 -13.84
C LEU A 340 -8.52 19.20 -14.19
N ARG A 341 -9.64 18.48 -14.33
CA ARG A 341 -10.98 19.06 -14.51
C ARG A 341 -11.60 19.62 -13.22
N ARG A 342 -10.86 19.58 -12.09
CA ARG A 342 -11.26 20.05 -10.75
C ARG A 342 -12.51 19.36 -10.20
N ARG A 343 -12.83 18.15 -10.68
CA ARG A 343 -13.99 17.40 -10.19
C ARG A 343 -13.82 15.89 -10.38
N VAL A 344 -14.17 15.11 -9.36
CA VAL A 344 -14.41 13.66 -9.47
C VAL A 344 -15.90 13.43 -9.22
N SER A 345 -16.65 13.28 -10.32
CA SER A 345 -18.12 13.19 -10.25
C SER A 345 -18.59 11.81 -9.80
N ARG A 346 -19.83 11.73 -9.30
CA ARG A 346 -20.49 10.43 -9.03
C ARG A 346 -20.55 9.52 -10.26
N THR A 347 -20.74 10.10 -11.46
CA THR A 347 -20.70 9.34 -12.72
C THR A 347 -19.32 8.72 -12.95
N THR A 348 -18.25 9.46 -12.64
CA THR A 348 -16.89 8.91 -12.64
C THR A 348 -16.77 7.74 -11.68
N GLY A 349 -17.34 7.86 -10.47
CA GLY A 349 -17.41 6.76 -9.51
C GLY A 349 -18.11 5.52 -10.07
N VAL A 350 -19.25 5.68 -10.73
CA VAL A 350 -19.97 4.55 -11.38
C VAL A 350 -19.08 3.89 -12.44
N VAL A 351 -18.44 4.67 -13.30
CA VAL A 351 -17.53 4.15 -14.34
C VAL A 351 -16.37 3.36 -13.72
N LEU A 352 -15.77 3.87 -12.65
CA LEU A 352 -14.68 3.18 -11.94
C LEU A 352 -15.12 1.83 -11.36
N LEU A 353 -16.34 1.74 -10.79
CA LEU A 353 -16.88 0.46 -10.32
C LEU A 353 -17.13 -0.53 -11.47
N LEU A 354 -17.65 -0.04 -12.59
CA LEU A 354 -17.88 -0.88 -13.77
C LEU A 354 -16.57 -1.40 -14.35
N VAL A 355 -15.52 -0.58 -14.37
CA VAL A 355 -14.17 -1.01 -14.79
C VAL A 355 -13.63 -2.06 -13.84
N TYR A 356 -13.77 -1.88 -12.52
CA TYR A 356 -13.35 -2.90 -11.54
C TYR A 356 -14.12 -4.21 -11.72
N ALA A 357 -15.45 -4.15 -11.84
CA ALA A 357 -16.29 -5.33 -12.03
C ALA A 357 -15.95 -6.06 -13.33
N ALA A 358 -15.75 -5.33 -14.44
CA ALA A 358 -15.31 -5.90 -15.70
C ALA A 358 -13.93 -6.57 -15.58
N TRP A 359 -12.99 -5.91 -14.89
CA TRP A 359 -11.65 -6.45 -14.64
C TRP A 359 -11.69 -7.75 -13.82
N VAL A 360 -12.52 -7.82 -12.77
CA VAL A 360 -12.74 -9.05 -12.00
C VAL A 360 -13.34 -10.15 -12.88
N VAL A 361 -14.36 -9.82 -13.69
CA VAL A 361 -15.00 -10.79 -14.58
C VAL A 361 -14.02 -11.37 -15.59
N VAL A 362 -13.14 -10.55 -16.17
CA VAL A 362 -12.09 -11.02 -17.08
C VAL A 362 -11.19 -12.05 -16.40
N HIS A 363 -10.78 -11.82 -15.16
CA HIS A 363 -9.90 -12.73 -14.40
C HIS A 363 -10.58 -14.01 -13.92
N VAL A 364 -11.90 -13.99 -13.73
CA VAL A 364 -12.65 -15.17 -13.30
C VAL A 364 -13.02 -16.06 -14.49
N LEU A 365 -13.14 -15.50 -15.70
CA LEU A 365 -13.58 -16.21 -16.91
C LEU A 365 -12.44 -16.67 -17.82
N VAL A 366 -11.25 -16.08 -17.71
CA VAL A 366 -10.04 -16.42 -18.48
C VAL A 366 -9.08 -17.16 -17.57
#